data_AF-A0A4Q3GRI4-F1
#
_entry.id   AF-A0A4Q3GRI4-F1
#
_cell.length_a   1.000
_cell.length_b   1.000
_cell.length_c   1.000
_cell.angle_alpha   90.00
_cell.angle_beta   90.00
_cell.angle_gamma   90.00
#
_symmetry.space_group_name_H-M   'P 1'
#
loop_
_entity.id
_entity.type
_entity.pdbx_description
1 polymer ?
#
loop_
_entity_poly.entity_id
_entity_poly.type
_entity_poly.pdbx_seq_one_letter_code
_entity_poly.pdbx_strand_id
1 'polypeptide(L)'
;MVRIPLLFAILTGLTLGTLAVKAADLTVTVTQTRPTADSEVKIRTTLANFLALELTRVTFDVLPTDQVQGDVERKLVGWGGNGPSEAEAAEIYRQLLAEGSYYLTSLSYLIKAGGAVFPEDKPEPTYAGDTLVRLDVLQRRLADGLMAGGDVSDVLIEAEHIRALTEGYA
;
A
#
# COMPACT_ATOMS: atom_id res chain seq x y z
N MET A 1 -11.60 -23.34 -19.49
CA MET A 1 -10.92 -22.16 -18.91
C MET A 1 -11.96 -21.41 -18.09
N VAL A 2 -11.90 -21.54 -16.77
CA VAL A 2 -12.88 -20.95 -15.85
C VAL A 2 -12.19 -19.80 -15.12
N ARG A 3 -12.67 -18.57 -15.37
CA ARG A 3 -12.31 -17.34 -14.66
C ARG A 3 -13.51 -16.93 -13.81
N ILE A 4 -13.44 -17.04 -12.48
CA ILE A 4 -14.22 -16.26 -11.49
C ILE A 4 -13.38 -16.24 -10.17
N PRO A 5 -13.63 -15.36 -9.18
CA PRO A 5 -12.87 -14.15 -8.88
C PRO A 5 -12.16 -14.24 -7.50
N LEU A 6 -10.85 -13.99 -7.45
CA LEU A 6 -10.05 -14.16 -6.21
C LEU A 6 -9.90 -12.87 -5.40
N LEU A 7 -10.88 -11.96 -5.49
CA LEU A 7 -10.90 -10.66 -4.79
C LEU A 7 -11.83 -10.64 -3.57
N PHE A 8 -12.54 -11.73 -3.24
CA PHE A 8 -13.54 -11.74 -2.17
C PHE A 8 -13.34 -12.80 -1.06
N ALA A 9 -12.27 -13.59 -1.09
CA ALA A 9 -12.11 -14.73 -0.18
C ALA A 9 -11.13 -14.53 0.99
N ILE A 10 -10.42 -13.40 1.08
CA ILE A 10 -9.36 -13.23 2.11
C ILE A 10 -9.90 -12.57 3.40
N LEU A 11 -11.16 -12.11 3.42
CA LEU A 11 -11.70 -11.33 4.55
C LEU A 11 -12.39 -12.13 5.68
N THR A 12 -12.46 -13.47 5.62
CA THR A 12 -13.32 -14.26 6.54
C THR A 12 -12.69 -15.54 7.08
N GLY A 13 -11.39 -15.54 7.40
CA GLY A 13 -10.69 -16.77 7.79
C GLY A 13 -9.64 -16.65 8.90
N LEU A 14 -9.86 -15.83 9.94
CA LEU A 14 -9.00 -15.85 11.14
C LEU A 14 -9.81 -16.34 12.34
N THR A 15 -10.13 -17.63 12.31
CA THR A 15 -10.55 -18.37 13.51
C THR A 15 -9.32 -18.53 14.41
N LEU A 16 -9.34 -17.84 15.55
CA LEU A 16 -8.34 -18.01 16.61
C LEU A 16 -8.36 -19.48 17.09
N GLY A 17 -7.36 -20.25 16.67
CA GLY A 17 -7.07 -21.56 17.23
C GLY A 17 -6.49 -21.40 18.64
N THR A 18 -7.32 -21.64 19.66
CA THR A 18 -6.90 -21.71 21.06
C THR A 18 -6.21 -23.05 21.35
N LEU A 19 -4.90 -23.12 21.13
CA LEU A 19 -4.09 -24.24 21.65
C LEU A 19 -3.68 -23.94 23.09
N ALA A 20 -4.43 -24.49 24.03
CA ALA A 20 -4.05 -24.56 25.43
C ALA A 20 -2.98 -25.65 25.62
N VAL A 21 -1.73 -25.26 25.84
CA VAL A 21 -0.69 -26.15 26.36
C VAL A 21 -0.27 -25.62 27.74
N LYS A 22 -0.57 -26.39 28.79
CA LYS A 22 -0.06 -26.17 30.14
C LYS A 22 1.27 -26.91 30.30
N ALA A 23 2.33 -26.19 30.67
CA ALA A 23 3.24 -26.46 31.79
C ALA A 23 4.65 -25.90 31.53
N ALA A 24 5.06 -24.91 32.34
CA ALA A 24 6.25 -24.97 33.20
C ALA A 24 6.66 -23.54 33.62
N ASP A 25 6.84 -23.38 34.93
CA ASP A 25 7.19 -22.18 35.68
C ASP A 25 8.18 -21.22 34.99
N LEU A 26 7.62 -20.17 34.39
CA LEU A 26 8.24 -18.87 34.20
C LEU A 26 7.08 -17.90 34.32
N THR A 27 6.99 -17.20 35.44
CA THR A 27 6.05 -16.09 35.64
C THR A 27 6.51 -14.88 34.81
N VAL A 28 6.63 -15.08 33.50
CA VAL A 28 6.46 -13.99 32.55
C VAL A 28 4.95 -13.87 32.43
N THR A 29 4.37 -12.92 33.16
CA THR A 29 3.04 -12.43 32.82
C THR A 29 3.16 -11.79 31.44
N VAL A 30 3.09 -12.60 30.37
CA VAL A 30 2.78 -12.10 29.04
C VAL A 30 1.33 -11.68 29.16
N THR A 31 1.11 -10.47 29.65
CA THR A 31 -0.14 -9.77 29.40
C THR A 31 -0.20 -9.68 27.89
N GLN A 32 -0.90 -10.61 27.24
CA GLN A 32 -1.42 -10.39 25.90
C GLN A 32 -2.44 -9.29 26.03
N THR A 33 -1.95 -8.07 26.24
CA THR A 33 -2.73 -6.86 26.27
C THR A 33 -3.24 -6.74 24.85
N ARG A 34 -4.53 -7.05 24.66
CA ARG A 34 -5.21 -6.80 23.39
C ARG A 34 -4.92 -5.36 22.99
N PRO A 35 -4.55 -5.08 21.73
CA PRO A 35 -4.30 -3.72 21.27
C PRO A 35 -5.48 -2.83 21.63
N THR A 36 -5.21 -1.59 22.03
CA THR A 36 -6.26 -0.57 22.12
C THR A 36 -6.82 -0.28 20.74
N ALA A 37 -8.05 0.25 20.65
CA ALA A 37 -8.64 0.62 19.36
C ALA A 37 -7.73 1.58 18.57
N ASP A 38 -7.12 2.55 19.25
CA ASP A 38 -6.17 3.49 18.63
C ASP A 38 -4.90 2.80 18.13
N SER A 39 -4.42 1.79 18.86
CA SER A 39 -3.25 1.00 18.44
C SER A 39 -3.57 0.14 17.21
N GLU A 40 -4.78 -0.43 17.15
CA GLU A 40 -5.23 -1.21 15.99
C GLU A 40 -5.32 -0.34 14.74
N VAL A 41 -5.88 0.87 14.86
CA VAL A 41 -5.94 1.85 13.77
C VAL A 41 -4.54 2.21 13.31
N LYS A 42 -3.63 2.55 14.25
CA LYS A 42 -2.23 2.90 13.92
C LYS A 42 -1.50 1.76 13.21
N ILE A 43 -1.65 0.53 13.68
CA ILE A 43 -1.07 -0.66 13.04
C ILE A 43 -1.60 -0.79 11.62
N ARG A 44 -2.92 -0.74 11.44
CA ARG A 44 -3.56 -0.90 10.14
C ARG A 44 -3.09 0.14 9.14
N THR A 45 -3.13 1.42 9.52
CA THR A 45 -2.73 2.52 8.64
C THR A 45 -1.24 2.46 8.30
N THR A 46 -0.38 2.19 9.29
CA THR A 46 1.07 2.11 9.04
C THR A 46 1.41 0.90 8.18
N LEU A 47 0.72 -0.24 8.37
CA LEU A 47 0.93 -1.44 7.56
C LEU A 47 0.45 -1.24 6.12
N ALA A 48 -0.69 -0.57 5.92
CA ALA A 48 -1.21 -0.22 4.60
C ALA A 48 -0.20 0.66 3.84
N ASN A 49 0.32 1.70 4.50
CA ASN A 49 1.36 2.55 3.92
C ASN A 49 2.68 1.81 3.67
N PHE A 50 3.05 0.87 4.54
CA PHE A 50 4.21 0.00 4.30
C PHE A 50 4.02 -0.89 3.07
N LEU A 51 2.85 -1.53 2.93
CA LEU A 51 2.52 -2.31 1.74
C LEU A 51 2.54 -1.45 0.47
N ALA A 52 1.97 -0.24 0.53
CA ALA A 52 1.97 0.70 -0.60
C ALA A 52 3.41 1.07 -1.04
N LEU A 53 4.32 1.26 -0.07
CA LEU A 53 5.73 1.50 -0.34
C LEU A 53 6.40 0.30 -1.02
N GLU A 54 6.20 -0.92 -0.50
CA GLU A 54 6.79 -2.13 -1.08
C GLU A 54 6.25 -2.39 -2.50
N LEU A 55 4.96 -2.17 -2.74
CA LEU A 55 4.38 -2.27 -4.08
C LEU A 55 4.95 -1.22 -5.05
N THR A 56 5.21 0.00 -4.59
CA THR A 56 5.89 1.03 -5.39
C THR A 56 7.28 0.56 -5.81
N ARG A 57 8.01 -0.10 -4.92
CA ARG A 57 9.34 -0.67 -5.20
C ARG A 57 9.29 -1.82 -6.20
N VAL A 58 8.23 -2.64 -6.15
CA VAL A 58 7.98 -3.68 -7.15
C VAL A 58 7.76 -3.04 -8.53
N THR A 59 6.99 -1.97 -8.64
CA THR A 59 6.74 -1.27 -9.92
C THR A 59 8.03 -0.74 -10.57
N PHE A 60 9.06 -0.45 -9.77
CA PHE A 60 10.37 0.02 -10.26
C PHE A 60 11.45 -1.07 -10.28
N ASP A 61 11.08 -2.35 -10.17
CA ASP A 61 12.00 -3.50 -10.15
C ASP A 61 13.07 -3.42 -9.03
N VAL A 62 12.82 -2.64 -7.97
CA VAL A 62 13.70 -2.52 -6.81
C VAL A 62 13.53 -3.70 -5.86
N LEU A 63 12.30 -4.24 -5.80
CA LEU A 63 11.93 -5.36 -4.94
C LEU A 63 11.20 -6.44 -5.75
N PRO A 64 11.55 -7.73 -5.62
CA PRO A 64 10.78 -8.82 -6.22
C PRO A 64 9.38 -8.95 -5.60
N THR A 65 8.35 -9.18 -6.43
CA THR A 65 6.96 -9.28 -5.97
C THR A 65 6.72 -10.39 -4.92
N ASP A 66 7.46 -11.49 -5.01
CA ASP A 66 7.35 -12.62 -4.10
C ASP A 66 7.90 -12.35 -2.69
N GLN A 67 8.65 -11.26 -2.50
CA GLN A 67 9.19 -10.85 -1.19
C GLN A 67 8.21 -10.00 -0.38
N VAL A 68 7.30 -9.27 -1.05
CA VAL A 68 6.38 -8.31 -0.42
C VAL A 68 5.59 -8.93 0.73
N GLN A 69 4.99 -10.11 0.50
CA GLN A 69 4.20 -10.77 1.53
C GLN A 69 5.03 -11.09 2.78
N GLY A 70 6.24 -11.63 2.58
CA GLY A 70 7.15 -11.95 3.68
C GLY A 70 7.58 -10.72 4.46
N ASP A 71 7.81 -9.59 3.78
CA ASP A 71 8.17 -8.32 4.43
C ASP A 71 7.02 -7.74 5.27
N VAL A 72 5.80 -7.75 4.75
CA VAL A 72 4.60 -7.30 5.47
C VAL A 72 4.35 -8.17 6.71
N GLU A 73 4.45 -9.50 6.57
CA GLU A 73 4.30 -10.43 7.69
C GLU A 73 5.38 -10.21 8.76
N ARG A 74 6.64 -10.01 8.34
CA ARG A 74 7.76 -9.69 9.26
C ARG A 74 7.50 -8.40 10.03
N LYS A 75 6.98 -7.35 9.39
CA LYS A 75 6.61 -6.10 10.07
C LYS A 75 5.50 -6.32 11.08
N LEU A 76 4.42 -6.98 10.68
CA LEU A 76 3.28 -7.24 11.56
C LEU A 76 3.68 -8.06 12.79
N VAL A 77 4.46 -9.12 12.60
CA VAL A 77 5.00 -9.94 13.71
C VAL A 77 5.95 -9.13 14.58
N GLY A 78 6.84 -8.33 13.97
CA GLY A 78 7.80 -7.50 14.68
C GLY A 78 7.16 -6.43 15.57
N TRP A 79 6.05 -5.85 15.15
CA TRP A 79 5.30 -4.88 15.95
C TRP A 79 4.48 -5.53 17.08
N GLY A 80 3.97 -6.74 16.85
CA GLY A 80 3.14 -7.46 17.81
C GLY A 80 1.95 -6.62 18.30
N GLY A 81 1.62 -6.71 19.59
CA GLY A 81 0.52 -5.97 20.20
C GLY A 81 0.80 -4.49 20.51
N ASN A 82 2.06 -4.05 20.41
CA ASN A 82 2.47 -2.68 20.74
C ASN A 82 2.40 -1.73 19.53
N GLY A 83 2.34 -2.28 18.32
CA GLY A 83 2.33 -1.51 17.08
C GLY A 83 3.68 -0.87 16.73
N PRO A 84 3.73 -0.11 15.62
CA PRO A 84 4.94 0.56 15.18
C PRO A 84 5.34 1.68 16.14
N SER A 85 6.65 1.82 16.33
CA SER A 85 7.21 3.01 16.98
C SER A 85 6.90 4.27 16.16
N GLU A 86 6.88 5.44 16.79
CA GLU A 86 6.67 6.72 16.08
C GLU A 86 7.77 6.97 15.04
N ALA A 87 9.03 6.66 15.38
CA ALA A 87 10.15 6.80 14.46
C ALA A 87 10.01 5.91 13.23
N GLU A 88 9.54 4.67 13.41
CA GLU A 88 9.33 3.73 12.31
C GLU A 88 8.16 4.16 11.42
N ALA A 89 7.03 4.58 11.99
CA ALA A 89 5.92 5.10 11.22
C ALA A 89 6.33 6.34 10.41
N ALA A 90 7.08 7.27 11.03
CA ALA A 90 7.59 8.45 10.36
C ALA A 90 8.59 8.13 9.23
N GLU A 91 9.42 7.09 9.40
CA GLU A 91 10.32 6.61 8.35
C GLU A 91 9.52 6.08 7.15
N ILE A 92 8.53 5.22 7.39
CA ILE A 92 7.66 4.67 6.33
C ILE A 92 6.97 5.82 5.57
N TYR A 93 6.43 6.81 6.28
CA TYR A 93 5.76 7.94 5.64
C TYR A 93 6.71 8.80 4.81
N ARG A 94 7.94 9.01 5.28
CA ARG A 94 8.94 9.76 4.52
C ARG A 94 9.37 9.03 3.26
N GLN A 95 9.62 7.72 3.35
CA GLN A 95 9.98 6.89 2.20
C GLN A 95 8.84 6.85 1.18
N LEU A 96 7.61 6.61 1.64
CA LEU A 96 6.43 6.59 0.78
C LEU A 96 6.16 7.95 0.13
N LEU A 97 6.36 9.06 0.86
CA LEU A 97 6.24 10.38 0.27
C LEU A 97 7.25 10.58 -0.87
N ALA A 98 8.51 10.18 -0.66
CA ALA A 98 9.56 10.33 -1.66
C ALA A 98 9.33 9.42 -2.88
N GLU A 99 9.15 8.12 -2.66
CA GLU A 99 9.01 7.11 -3.71
C GLU A 99 7.65 7.20 -4.41
N GLY A 100 6.56 7.44 -3.68
CA GLY A 100 5.24 7.67 -4.24
C GLY A 100 5.15 8.95 -5.07
N SER A 101 5.78 10.05 -4.62
CA SER A 101 5.85 11.28 -5.42
C SER A 101 6.66 11.09 -6.69
N TYR A 102 7.75 10.32 -6.62
CA TYR A 102 8.53 9.93 -7.79
C TYR A 102 7.70 9.09 -8.77
N TYR A 103 6.89 8.15 -8.27
CA TYR A 103 6.00 7.35 -9.10
C TYR A 103 5.01 8.21 -9.90
N LEU A 104 4.24 9.05 -9.20
CA LEU A 104 3.24 9.93 -9.82
C LEU A 104 3.87 10.91 -10.83
N THR A 105 5.07 11.41 -10.51
CA THR A 105 5.83 12.29 -11.39
C THR A 105 6.30 11.54 -12.64
N SER A 106 6.75 10.30 -12.50
CA SER A 106 7.19 9.46 -13.63
C SER A 106 6.04 9.17 -14.60
N LEU A 107 4.85 8.86 -14.09
CA LEU A 107 3.64 8.73 -14.92
C LEU A 107 3.31 10.03 -15.66
N SER A 108 3.44 11.17 -14.99
CA SER A 108 3.22 12.48 -15.62
C SER A 108 4.22 12.74 -16.76
N TYR A 109 5.48 12.34 -16.58
CA TYR A 109 6.51 12.45 -17.62
C TYR A 109 6.26 11.51 -18.79
N LEU A 110 5.85 10.27 -18.53
CA LEU A 110 5.48 9.31 -19.58
C LEU A 110 4.44 9.91 -20.54
N ILE A 111 3.40 10.54 -19.99
CA ILE A 111 2.33 11.17 -20.77
C ILE A 111 2.84 12.41 -21.51
N LYS A 112 3.53 13.32 -20.82
CA LYS A 112 4.02 14.58 -21.43
C LYS A 112 5.05 14.36 -22.53
N ALA A 113 5.84 13.28 -22.45
CA ALA A 113 6.82 12.92 -23.45
C ALA A 113 6.22 12.15 -24.64
N GLY A 114 4.91 11.81 -24.61
CA GLY A 114 4.25 11.03 -25.64
C GLY A 114 4.62 9.53 -25.61
N GLY A 115 5.05 9.02 -24.45
CA GLY A 115 5.37 7.60 -24.26
C GLY A 115 4.18 6.76 -23.79
N ALA A 116 3.06 7.39 -23.44
CA ALA A 116 1.84 6.68 -23.04
C ALA A 116 1.12 6.13 -24.28
N VAL A 117 0.66 4.88 -24.17
CA VAL A 117 -0.21 4.23 -25.15
C VAL A 117 -1.61 4.21 -24.57
N PHE A 118 -2.50 5.08 -25.06
CA PHE A 118 -3.88 5.13 -24.58
C PHE A 118 -4.81 4.25 -25.42
N PRO A 119 -5.99 3.86 -24.90
CA PRO A 119 -7.02 3.21 -25.70
C PRO A 119 -7.47 4.05 -26.91
N GLU A 120 -7.87 3.40 -28.00
CA GLU A 120 -8.25 4.06 -29.27
C GLU A 120 -9.72 4.53 -29.31
N ASP A 121 -10.47 4.36 -28.22
CA ASP A 121 -11.90 4.66 -28.14
C ASP A 121 -12.22 6.17 -28.06
N LYS A 122 -11.21 7.00 -27.71
CA LYS A 122 -11.32 8.46 -27.76
C LYS A 122 -9.98 9.10 -28.13
N PRO A 123 -9.95 10.40 -28.52
CA PRO A 123 -8.72 11.08 -28.90
C PRO A 123 -7.68 11.09 -27.77
N GLU A 124 -6.44 10.77 -28.13
CA GLU A 124 -5.28 10.78 -27.22
C GLU A 124 -5.13 12.09 -26.42
N PRO A 125 -5.28 13.30 -27.00
CA PRO A 125 -5.16 14.54 -26.22
C PRO A 125 -6.17 14.65 -25.08
N THR A 126 -7.35 14.04 -25.23
CA THR A 126 -8.37 13.98 -24.16
C THR A 126 -7.88 13.07 -23.03
N TYR A 127 -7.40 11.86 -23.36
CA TYR A 127 -6.79 10.97 -22.36
C TYR A 127 -5.63 11.63 -21.62
N ALA A 128 -4.70 12.23 -22.34
CA ALA A 128 -3.53 12.87 -21.77
C ALA A 128 -3.93 14.02 -20.82
N GLY A 129 -4.86 14.89 -21.25
CA GLY A 129 -5.36 15.99 -20.43
C GLY A 129 -6.03 15.53 -19.14
N ASP A 130 -7.00 14.62 -19.24
CA ASP A 130 -7.74 14.09 -18.08
C ASP A 130 -6.80 13.41 -17.08
N THR A 131 -5.85 12.63 -17.59
CA THR A 131 -4.92 11.85 -16.77
C THR A 131 -3.92 12.74 -16.04
N LEU A 132 -3.41 13.78 -16.69
CA LEU A 132 -2.52 14.75 -16.05
C LEU A 132 -3.20 15.53 -14.92
N VAL A 133 -4.48 15.90 -15.09
CA VAL A 133 -5.27 16.54 -14.03
C VAL A 133 -5.45 15.57 -12.85
N ARG A 134 -5.76 14.30 -13.11
CA ARG A 134 -5.87 13.28 -12.06
C ARG A 134 -4.55 13.11 -11.30
N LEU A 135 -3.42 13.02 -12.00
CA LEU A 135 -2.09 12.87 -11.37
C LEU A 135 -1.73 14.05 -10.46
N ASP A 136 -2.03 15.30 -10.85
CA ASP A 136 -1.82 16.48 -10.00
C ASP A 136 -2.66 16.41 -8.70
N VAL A 137 -3.91 15.95 -8.80
CA VAL A 137 -4.76 15.72 -7.62
C VAL A 137 -4.18 14.62 -6.73
N LEU A 138 -3.71 13.51 -7.31
CA LEU A 138 -3.10 12.42 -6.55
C LEU A 138 -1.84 12.85 -5.80
N GLN A 139 -1.01 13.71 -6.40
CA GLN A 139 0.20 14.23 -5.73
C GLN A 139 -0.13 15.00 -4.45
N ARG A 140 -1.14 15.87 -4.51
CA ARG A 140 -1.59 16.62 -3.32
C ARG A 140 -2.17 15.70 -2.26
N ARG A 141 -3.03 14.76 -2.68
CA ARG A 141 -3.64 13.77 -1.77
C ARG A 141 -2.62 12.88 -1.08
N LEU A 142 -1.56 12.48 -1.77
CA LEU A 142 -0.45 11.73 -1.17
C LEU A 142 0.20 12.53 -0.03
N ALA A 143 0.59 13.77 -0.32
CA ALA A 143 1.27 14.62 0.65
C ALA A 143 0.36 14.93 1.85
N ASP A 144 -0.87 15.39 1.61
CA ASP A 144 -1.82 15.76 2.66
C ASP A 144 -2.21 14.54 3.52
N GLY A 145 -2.44 13.38 2.89
CA GLY A 145 -2.79 12.15 3.58
C GLY A 145 -1.68 11.67 4.50
N LEU A 146 -0.42 11.67 4.04
CA LEU A 146 0.73 11.28 4.86
C LEU A 146 1.02 12.29 5.97
N MET A 147 0.87 13.59 5.74
CA MET A 147 1.00 14.61 6.78
C MET A 147 -0.07 14.47 7.88
N ALA A 148 -1.27 14.04 7.51
CA ALA A 148 -2.34 13.72 8.45
C ALA A 148 -2.15 12.35 9.14
N GLY A 149 -1.12 11.59 8.78
CA GLY A 149 -0.87 10.24 9.29
C GLY A 149 -1.88 9.19 8.82
N GLY A 150 -2.57 9.47 7.71
CA GLY A 150 -3.62 8.63 7.14
C GLY A 150 -3.10 7.52 6.22
N ASP A 151 -4.02 6.64 5.83
CA ASP A 151 -3.82 5.61 4.81
C ASP A 151 -3.97 6.26 3.43
N VAL A 152 -2.96 6.10 2.57
CA VAL A 152 -2.94 6.65 1.20
C VAL A 152 -2.98 5.55 0.12
N SER A 153 -3.38 4.33 0.49
CA SER A 153 -3.45 3.20 -0.43
C SER A 153 -4.34 3.48 -1.64
N ASP A 154 -5.41 4.25 -1.47
CA ASP A 154 -6.31 4.63 -2.54
C ASP A 154 -5.66 5.53 -3.61
N VAL A 155 -4.70 6.37 -3.20
CA VAL A 155 -3.88 7.16 -4.12
C VAL A 155 -3.04 6.26 -5.02
N LEU A 156 -2.42 5.23 -4.44
CA LEU A 156 -1.56 4.32 -5.19
C LEU A 156 -2.35 3.34 -6.06
N ILE A 157 -3.51 2.87 -5.60
CA ILE A 157 -4.44 2.09 -6.42
C ILE A 157 -4.83 2.90 -7.68
N GLU A 158 -5.15 4.17 -7.50
CA GLU A 158 -5.50 5.02 -8.64
C GLU A 158 -4.30 5.31 -9.56
N ALA A 159 -3.10 5.47 -9.00
CA ALA A 159 -1.87 5.58 -9.80
C ALA A 159 -1.64 4.33 -10.66
N GLU A 160 -1.91 3.15 -10.13
CA GLU A 160 -1.81 1.88 -10.86
C GLU A 160 -2.87 1.75 -11.96
N HIS A 161 -4.10 2.21 -11.71
CA HIS A 161 -5.11 2.31 -12.78
C HIS A 161 -4.66 3.26 -13.90
N ILE A 162 -4.02 4.37 -13.55
CA ILE A 162 -3.45 5.30 -14.53
C ILE A 162 -2.31 4.63 -15.31
N ARG A 163 -1.42 3.89 -14.65
CA ARG A 163 -0.36 3.13 -15.32
C ARG A 163 -0.94 2.15 -16.34
N ALA A 164 -1.90 1.34 -15.92
CA ALA A 164 -2.57 0.40 -16.82
C ALA A 164 -3.23 1.10 -18.01
N LEU A 165 -3.89 2.24 -17.78
CA LEU A 165 -4.47 3.06 -18.84
C LEU A 165 -3.42 3.58 -19.84
N THR A 166 -2.24 3.97 -19.36
CA THR A 166 -1.11 4.42 -20.20
C THR A 166 -0.38 3.29 -20.92
N GLU A 167 -0.76 2.04 -20.67
CA GLU A 167 -0.26 0.84 -21.36
C GLU A 167 -1.30 0.26 -22.36
N GLY A 168 -2.43 0.96 -22.54
CA GLY A 168 -3.49 0.58 -23.47
C GLY A 168 -4.50 -0.39 -22.87
N TYR A 169 -4.46 -0.64 -21.56
CA TYR A 169 -5.44 -1.46 -20.87
C TYR A 169 -6.64 -0.61 -20.41
N ALA A 170 -7.84 -1.18 -20.48
CA ALA A 170 -9.10 -0.58 -20.04
C ALA A 170 -9.94 -1.60 -19.26
#